data_AF-A0A8E0WR42-F1
#
_entry.id   AF-A0A8E0WR42-F1
#
_cell.length_a   1.000
_cell.length_b   1.000
_cell.length_c   1.000
_cell.angle_alpha   90.00
_cell.angle_beta   90.00
_cell.angle_gamma   90.00
#
_symmetry.space_group_name_H-M   'P 1'
#
loop_
_entity.id
_entity.type
_entity.pdbx_description
1 polymer ?
#
loop_
_entity_poly.entity_id
_entity_poly.type
_entity_poly.pdbx_seq_one_letter_code
_entity_poly.pdbx_strand_id
1 'polypeptide(L)'
;MTLHRFLLPLAALCAGTSLSAQMADPLAPTGRWSAYQAGSAQLPPMGWNSWNAFFTHVDEEKLMGSAQRIRDAGLARKGYRYINIDDGWWIRRRASDGRLMIRTDKFPSARVKGDPSFRPLTDRLHAMGFKAGIYSDLGRNICSQAYADGSEQLPEGSVAEREVGLYGHTDQDIRLFFADWGFDAIKVDGCGIRAYAPDAERVRSGQYRALAPLIDQHSISRSNIPAVKALFAEINQSLARHNPDGDYMLSLCIWGSANVRSWGKDVGNISRTSDDISPDWGRMLTNYDSAARRALYAHPGSWNDPDMLFIGKGDFDANHLIEAKSHFSLWAMMNAPLLIGADLRTTPQPLIDIFGNADIIALNQDQAGNQAVMAFDADGFQILVKTLANGEKAVALFNRGLAPVDAILTADHLKFRADRPIALANLWTGERSSFMRDMKLRVAPRETVVFRARGDRTLADGLYLSEQPGMVNPAADGVVQPEPDPTIYRSIPNWRGTRGIGERPMYAGWGGAMADFTPYNQPLVIAGKTYGSGIGILANSRLEVRNAGFARFAAQVGVDDSALDGDQAVRFFLYGDGRPLASTPPMRRGAPAQAIAADVKGIKLLELVARADGVRGNAVPVSWGDAALLR
;
A
#
# COMPACT_ATOMS: atom_id res chain seq x y z
N MET A 1 -26.06 76.21 -42.24
CA MET A 1 -26.90 75.04 -41.95
C MET A 1 -26.05 74.04 -41.18
N THR A 2 -26.53 73.61 -39.99
CA THR A 2 -26.24 72.31 -39.31
C THR A 2 -24.76 71.98 -38.98
N LEU A 3 -24.35 71.43 -37.84
CA LEU A 3 -25.01 70.79 -36.71
C LEU A 3 -23.95 70.72 -35.58
N HIS A 4 -24.32 70.98 -34.32
CA HIS A 4 -23.47 70.68 -33.17
C HIS A 4 -23.38 69.15 -32.96
N ARG A 5 -22.15 68.65 -32.79
CA ARG A 5 -21.87 67.24 -32.46
C ARG A 5 -22.13 66.99 -30.98
N PHE A 6 -23.09 66.12 -30.68
CA PHE A 6 -23.30 65.55 -29.35
C PHE A 6 -22.30 64.42 -29.08
N LEU A 7 -21.66 64.48 -27.92
CA LEU A 7 -20.89 63.40 -27.29
C LEU A 7 -21.86 62.44 -26.57
N LEU A 8 -21.78 61.15 -26.86
CA LEU A 8 -22.38 60.05 -26.10
C LEU A 8 -21.24 59.17 -25.56
N PRO A 9 -21.23 58.78 -24.26
CA PRO A 9 -20.22 57.89 -23.73
C PRO A 9 -20.60 56.44 -24.02
N LEU A 10 -19.66 55.67 -24.58
CA LEU A 10 -19.76 54.21 -24.70
C LEU A 10 -19.48 53.60 -23.31
N ALA A 11 -20.53 53.12 -22.64
CA ALA A 11 -20.38 52.26 -21.47
C ALA A 11 -20.00 50.85 -21.95
N ALA A 12 -18.75 50.44 -21.71
CA ALA A 12 -18.31 49.07 -21.91
C ALA A 12 -18.84 48.17 -20.77
N LEU A 13 -19.82 47.32 -21.07
CA LEU A 13 -20.16 46.20 -20.19
C LEU A 13 -19.04 45.16 -20.25
N CYS A 14 -18.20 45.11 -19.22
CA CYS A 14 -17.37 43.95 -18.92
C CYS A 14 -18.27 42.83 -18.40
N ALA A 15 -18.74 41.95 -19.28
CA ALA A 15 -19.34 40.68 -18.88
C ALA A 15 -18.21 39.77 -18.36
N GLY A 16 -18.07 39.70 -17.04
CA GLY A 16 -17.22 38.71 -16.37
C GLY A 16 -17.76 37.31 -16.66
N THR A 17 -17.04 36.54 -17.45
CA THR A 17 -17.23 35.10 -17.55
C THR A 17 -16.52 34.46 -16.37
N SER A 18 -17.27 34.18 -15.31
CA SER A 18 -16.87 33.20 -14.32
C SER A 18 -16.82 31.84 -15.01
N LEU A 19 -15.63 31.44 -15.45
CA LEU A 19 -15.33 30.04 -15.75
C LEU A 19 -15.45 29.26 -14.43
N SER A 20 -16.66 28.79 -14.14
CA SER A 20 -16.82 27.68 -13.21
C SER A 20 -16.02 26.52 -13.78
N ALA A 21 -14.92 26.16 -13.13
CA ALA A 21 -14.21 24.93 -13.43
C ALA A 21 -15.20 23.79 -13.19
N GLN A 22 -15.82 23.31 -14.27
CA GLN A 22 -16.73 22.19 -14.23
C GLN A 22 -15.91 21.00 -13.72
N MET A 23 -16.23 20.48 -12.53
CA MET A 23 -15.51 19.35 -11.96
C MET A 23 -15.51 18.21 -12.97
N ALA A 24 -14.33 17.78 -13.38
CA ALA A 24 -14.18 16.67 -14.30
C ALA A 24 -14.85 15.43 -13.70
N ASP A 25 -15.67 14.74 -14.50
CA ASP A 25 -16.33 13.50 -14.08
C ASP A 25 -15.26 12.43 -13.75
N PRO A 26 -15.13 11.98 -12.49
CA PRO A 26 -14.09 11.03 -12.09
C PRO A 26 -14.25 9.65 -12.75
N LEU A 27 -15.42 9.36 -13.32
CA LEU A 27 -15.73 8.11 -14.01
C LEU A 27 -15.61 8.22 -15.53
N ALA A 28 -15.28 9.39 -16.07
CA ALA A 28 -15.01 9.54 -17.50
C ALA A 28 -13.79 8.69 -17.88
N PRO A 29 -13.82 7.95 -19.00
CA PRO A 29 -12.67 7.17 -19.45
C PRO A 29 -11.54 8.12 -19.88
N THR A 30 -10.30 7.75 -19.56
CA THR A 30 -9.11 8.56 -19.81
C THR A 30 -8.15 7.93 -20.81
N GLY A 31 -8.24 6.61 -21.01
CA GLY A 31 -7.24 5.84 -21.76
C GLY A 31 -5.83 5.90 -21.18
N ARG A 32 -5.68 6.30 -19.91
CA ARG A 32 -4.39 6.50 -19.24
C ARG A 32 -4.37 5.80 -17.88
N TRP A 33 -3.21 5.25 -17.54
CA TRP A 33 -2.95 4.73 -16.20
C TRP A 33 -2.78 5.92 -15.24
N SER A 34 -3.68 6.04 -14.27
CA SER A 34 -3.76 7.21 -13.37
C SER A 34 -2.81 7.15 -12.19
N ALA A 35 -2.35 5.96 -11.77
CA ALA A 35 -1.44 5.86 -10.64
C ALA A 35 -0.07 6.46 -10.97
N TYR A 36 0.56 7.02 -9.94
CA TYR A 36 1.88 7.65 -9.94
C TYR A 36 2.94 6.72 -10.55
N GLN A 37 3.71 7.27 -11.49
CA GLN A 37 4.74 6.53 -12.22
C GLN A 37 6.15 7.08 -12.01
N ALA A 38 6.30 8.17 -11.25
CA ALA A 38 7.60 8.70 -10.89
C ALA A 38 8.20 7.95 -9.68
N GLY A 39 9.48 8.12 -9.45
CA GLY A 39 10.22 7.39 -8.43
C GLY A 39 10.67 5.99 -8.88
N SER A 40 11.46 5.37 -8.01
CA SER A 40 12.09 4.07 -8.14
C SER A 40 11.44 3.08 -7.16
N ALA A 41 10.37 2.41 -7.60
CA ALA A 41 9.70 1.33 -6.84
C ALA A 41 8.90 0.37 -7.74
N GLN A 42 9.44 0.01 -8.91
CA GLN A 42 8.78 -0.93 -9.83
C GLN A 42 8.55 -2.33 -9.20
N LEU A 43 9.36 -2.68 -8.20
CA LEU A 43 9.18 -3.80 -7.29
C LEU A 43 9.13 -3.28 -5.85
N PRO A 44 8.60 -4.04 -4.89
CA PRO A 44 8.60 -3.62 -3.48
C PRO A 44 10.02 -3.29 -3.01
N PRO A 45 10.26 -2.12 -2.40
CA PRO A 45 11.58 -1.74 -1.90
C PRO A 45 12.10 -2.71 -0.84
N MET A 46 13.39 -2.99 -0.85
CA MET A 46 14.05 -3.82 0.16
C MET A 46 15.24 -3.07 0.77
N GLY A 47 15.40 -3.15 2.09
CA GLY A 47 16.43 -2.38 2.78
C GLY A 47 16.42 -2.56 4.29
N TRP A 48 16.85 -1.52 4.98
CA TRP A 48 16.95 -1.44 6.42
C TRP A 48 16.57 -0.03 6.89
N ASN A 49 15.93 0.05 8.06
CA ASN A 49 15.55 1.31 8.70
C ASN A 49 15.96 1.25 10.19
N SER A 50 16.48 2.37 10.69
CA SER A 50 17.06 2.48 12.05
C SER A 50 16.06 2.43 13.21
N TRP A 51 14.77 2.73 13.00
CA TRP A 51 13.83 3.07 14.07
C TRP A 51 13.63 1.95 15.09
N ASN A 52 13.26 0.75 14.63
CA ASN A 52 12.96 -0.38 15.53
C ASN A 52 14.21 -0.86 16.31
N ALA A 53 15.41 -0.58 15.79
CA ALA A 53 16.67 -0.94 16.41
C ALA A 53 17.15 0.10 17.43
N PHE A 54 16.99 1.39 17.12
CA PHE A 54 17.71 2.47 17.81
C PHE A 54 16.83 3.63 18.27
N PHE A 55 15.56 3.69 17.85
CA PHE A 55 14.69 4.86 18.04
C PHE A 55 15.43 6.15 17.67
N THR A 56 15.35 7.19 18.51
CA THR A 56 16.07 8.46 18.32
C THR A 56 17.57 8.38 18.62
N HIS A 57 18.09 7.22 19.04
CA HIS A 57 19.51 7.03 19.36
C HIS A 57 20.32 6.47 18.19
N VAL A 58 19.91 6.74 16.96
CA VAL A 58 20.72 6.45 15.76
C VAL A 58 21.97 7.34 15.72
N ASP A 59 23.06 6.78 15.20
CA ASP A 59 24.31 7.48 14.92
C ASP A 59 24.98 6.87 13.68
N GLU A 60 26.03 7.52 13.18
CA GLU A 60 26.73 7.10 11.96
C GLU A 60 27.38 5.73 12.08
N GLU A 61 27.90 5.36 13.26
CA GLU A 61 28.52 4.06 13.48
C GLU A 61 27.49 2.93 13.36
N LYS A 62 26.32 3.08 14.00
CA LYS A 62 25.22 2.13 13.93
C LYS A 62 24.71 1.95 12.50
N LEU A 63 24.55 3.06 11.79
CA LEU A 63 24.09 3.05 10.40
C LEU A 63 25.10 2.36 9.48
N MET A 64 26.36 2.80 9.51
CA MET A 64 27.42 2.24 8.65
C MET A 64 27.73 0.78 9.01
N GLY A 65 27.66 0.42 10.29
CA GLY A 65 27.79 -0.96 10.75
C GLY A 65 26.67 -1.86 10.23
N SER A 66 25.43 -1.37 10.21
CA SER A 66 24.29 -2.10 9.65
C SER A 66 24.42 -2.27 8.13
N ALA A 67 24.82 -1.23 7.40
CA ALA A 67 25.10 -1.29 5.96
C ALA A 67 26.24 -2.28 5.63
N GLN A 68 27.32 -2.26 6.43
CA GLN A 68 28.42 -3.20 6.31
C GLN A 68 27.94 -4.65 6.51
N ARG A 69 27.13 -4.91 7.54
CA ARG A 69 26.60 -6.25 7.78
C ARG A 69 25.70 -6.74 6.65
N ILE A 70 24.86 -5.89 6.06
CA ILE A 70 24.03 -6.23 4.88
C ILE A 70 24.92 -6.68 3.70
N ARG A 71 26.04 -5.99 3.49
CA ARG A 71 27.02 -6.36 2.45
C ARG A 71 27.70 -7.69 2.76
N ASP A 72 28.21 -7.87 3.97
CA ASP A 72 29.00 -9.04 4.38
C ASP A 72 28.15 -10.31 4.45
N ALA A 73 26.90 -10.20 4.91
CA ALA A 73 25.94 -11.29 4.89
C ALA A 73 25.40 -11.60 3.48
N GLY A 74 25.78 -10.83 2.46
CA GLY A 74 25.32 -11.00 1.09
C GLY A 74 23.87 -10.57 0.83
N LEU A 75 23.21 -9.93 1.80
CA LEU A 75 21.84 -9.42 1.66
C LEU A 75 21.77 -8.33 0.58
N ALA A 76 22.81 -7.51 0.42
CA ALA A 76 22.88 -6.52 -0.67
C ALA A 76 22.68 -7.16 -2.05
N ARG A 77 23.30 -8.33 -2.29
CA ARG A 77 23.15 -9.08 -3.56
C ARG A 77 21.75 -9.66 -3.76
N LYS A 78 20.97 -9.81 -2.68
CA LYS A 78 19.59 -10.31 -2.69
C LYS A 78 18.54 -9.20 -2.82
N GLY A 79 18.96 -7.94 -2.91
CA GLY A 79 18.07 -6.81 -3.18
C GLY A 79 17.94 -5.79 -2.05
N TYR A 80 18.50 -6.05 -0.86
CA TYR A 80 18.48 -5.07 0.24
C TYR A 80 19.41 -3.89 -0.09
N ARG A 81 18.84 -2.80 -0.62
CA ARG A 81 19.57 -1.64 -1.16
C ARG A 81 19.41 -0.36 -0.35
N TYR A 82 18.28 -0.15 0.29
CA TYR A 82 18.01 1.09 1.02
C TYR A 82 18.56 1.04 2.45
N ILE A 83 19.32 2.05 2.85
CA ILE A 83 19.80 2.27 4.21
C ILE A 83 19.17 3.57 4.72
N ASN A 84 18.12 3.44 5.53
CA ASN A 84 17.26 4.56 5.90
C ASN A 84 17.57 5.05 7.31
N ILE A 85 17.78 6.37 7.44
CA ILE A 85 17.84 7.08 8.71
C ILE A 85 16.43 7.53 9.07
N ASP A 86 15.92 7.04 10.19
CA ASP A 86 14.64 7.48 10.74
C ASP A 86 14.82 8.68 11.69
N ASP A 87 13.84 8.96 12.54
CA ASP A 87 13.85 10.08 13.49
C ASP A 87 15.09 10.10 14.41
N GLY A 88 15.54 11.30 14.82
CA GLY A 88 16.65 11.54 15.75
C GLY A 88 17.90 12.21 15.15
N TRP A 89 17.97 12.43 13.84
CA TRP A 89 19.20 12.88 13.18
C TRP A 89 19.48 14.40 13.24
N TRP A 90 18.45 15.23 13.34
CA TRP A 90 18.55 16.69 13.41
C TRP A 90 18.71 17.19 14.85
N ILE A 91 19.31 18.38 15.00
CA ILE A 91 19.36 19.08 16.29
C ILE A 91 18.31 20.19 16.39
N ARG A 92 18.11 20.97 15.32
CA ARG A 92 17.15 22.10 15.26
C ARG A 92 17.04 22.63 13.82
N ARG A 93 16.08 23.51 13.58
CA ARG A 93 16.05 24.42 12.43
C ARG A 93 16.80 25.70 12.77
N ARG A 94 17.61 26.22 11.84
CA ARG A 94 18.36 27.46 12.01
C ARG A 94 17.43 28.67 11.91
N ALA A 95 17.44 29.52 12.93
CA ALA A 95 16.52 30.65 13.03
C ALA A 95 16.63 31.69 11.88
N SER A 96 17.81 31.87 11.30
CA SER A 96 18.06 32.92 10.30
C SER A 96 17.45 32.65 8.92
N ASP A 97 17.34 31.39 8.52
CA ASP A 97 16.94 31.01 7.16
C ASP A 97 16.12 29.71 7.07
N GLY A 98 15.79 29.11 8.21
CA GLY A 98 15.00 27.90 8.25
C GLY A 98 15.75 26.64 7.84
N ARG A 99 17.08 26.63 7.69
CA ARG A 99 17.81 25.40 7.30
C ARG A 99 17.80 24.35 8.43
N LEU A 100 17.53 23.09 8.12
CA LEU A 100 17.71 21.98 9.07
C LEU A 100 19.18 21.75 9.42
N MET A 101 19.47 21.63 10.71
CA MET A 101 20.81 21.42 11.25
C MET A 101 20.96 19.98 11.75
N ILE A 102 22.09 19.35 11.41
CA ILE A 102 22.40 17.95 11.74
C ILE A 102 23.06 17.84 13.13
N ARG A 103 22.79 16.77 13.88
CA ARG A 103 23.58 16.39 15.08
C ARG A 103 24.97 15.89 14.68
N THR A 104 25.88 16.81 14.35
CA THR A 104 27.24 16.46 13.87
C THR A 104 28.10 15.69 14.88
N ASP A 105 27.75 15.68 16.18
CA ASP A 105 28.42 14.81 17.16
C ASP A 105 27.98 13.34 17.06
N LYS A 106 26.80 13.07 16.49
CA LYS A 106 26.29 11.72 16.19
C LYS A 106 26.61 11.29 14.76
N PHE A 107 26.72 12.27 13.86
CA PHE A 107 27.07 12.09 12.45
C PHE A 107 28.33 12.89 12.13
N PRO A 108 29.51 12.43 12.55
CA PRO A 108 30.76 13.18 12.42
C PRO A 108 31.14 13.47 10.96
N SER A 109 30.77 12.62 10.00
CA SER A 109 31.02 12.89 8.58
C SER A 109 30.25 14.12 8.07
N ALA A 110 29.18 14.53 8.75
CA ALA A 110 28.42 15.71 8.39
C ALA A 110 29.10 17.03 8.75
N ARG A 111 30.20 16.98 9.53
CA ARG A 111 31.03 18.15 9.84
C ARG A 111 31.95 18.46 8.67
N VAL A 112 31.44 19.24 7.73
CA VAL A 112 32.18 19.74 6.57
C VAL A 112 32.51 21.22 6.71
N LYS A 113 33.38 21.75 5.83
CA LYS A 113 33.62 23.19 5.75
C LYS A 113 32.36 23.90 5.24
N GLY A 114 31.79 24.79 6.06
CA GLY A 114 30.54 25.51 5.74
C GLY A 114 29.36 24.94 6.52
N ASP A 115 28.19 24.90 5.88
CA ASP A 115 26.98 24.32 6.48
C ASP A 115 27.13 22.78 6.61
N PRO A 116 26.66 22.17 7.72
CA PRO A 116 26.63 20.72 7.86
C PRO A 116 25.91 20.05 6.70
N SER A 117 26.44 18.90 6.27
CA SER A 117 25.94 18.19 5.10
C SER A 117 26.02 16.69 5.26
N PHE A 118 24.93 15.97 4.95
CA PHE A 118 24.98 14.51 4.87
C PHE A 118 25.64 13.98 3.60
N ARG A 119 26.09 14.85 2.68
CA ARG A 119 26.68 14.42 1.41
C ARG A 119 27.83 13.42 1.57
N PRO A 120 28.79 13.58 2.51
CA PRO A 120 29.83 12.58 2.71
C PRO A 120 29.30 11.21 3.18
N LEU A 121 28.22 11.20 3.96
CA LEU A 121 27.57 9.97 4.41
C LEU A 121 26.88 9.24 3.25
N THR A 122 26.09 9.98 2.45
CA THR A 122 25.38 9.42 1.29
C THR A 122 26.36 8.96 0.22
N ASP A 123 27.40 9.74 -0.10
CA ASP A 123 28.46 9.35 -1.04
C ASP A 123 29.14 8.04 -0.60
N ARG A 124 29.35 7.84 0.72
CA ARG A 124 29.93 6.60 1.26
C ARG A 124 28.98 5.41 1.10
N LEU A 125 27.68 5.60 1.32
CA LEU A 125 26.67 4.56 1.07
C LEU A 125 26.56 4.21 -0.42
N HIS A 126 26.58 5.23 -1.30
CA HIS A 126 26.58 5.06 -2.75
C HIS A 126 27.82 4.31 -3.23
N ALA A 127 29.00 4.64 -2.70
CA ALA A 127 30.24 3.91 -3.00
C ALA A 127 30.21 2.43 -2.55
N MET A 128 29.34 2.08 -1.58
CA MET A 128 29.08 0.70 -1.18
C MET A 128 28.02 0.01 -2.06
N GLY A 129 27.37 0.73 -2.98
CA GLY A 129 26.29 0.24 -3.83
C GLY A 129 24.91 0.21 -3.15
N PHE A 130 24.72 1.05 -2.13
CA PHE A 130 23.45 1.26 -1.45
C PHE A 130 22.78 2.56 -1.89
N LYS A 131 21.50 2.69 -1.56
CA LYS A 131 20.69 3.91 -1.62
C LYS A 131 20.50 4.44 -0.20
N ALA A 132 20.54 5.76 -0.01
CA ALA A 132 20.36 6.39 1.28
C ALA A 132 18.93 6.91 1.45
N GLY A 133 18.28 6.62 2.57
CA GLY A 133 16.95 7.17 2.90
C GLY A 133 16.97 8.11 4.09
N ILE A 134 16.10 9.11 4.08
CA ILE A 134 15.90 10.07 5.17
C ILE A 134 14.45 10.07 5.65
N TYR A 135 14.21 10.61 6.84
CA TYR A 135 12.89 10.75 7.44
C TYR A 135 12.53 12.22 7.66
N SER A 136 11.24 12.56 7.53
CA SER A 136 10.63 13.84 7.90
C SER A 136 9.13 13.68 8.22
N ASP A 137 8.41 14.77 8.48
CA ASP A 137 6.98 14.81 8.83
C ASP A 137 6.25 15.93 8.07
N LEU A 138 4.97 15.73 7.73
CA LEU A 138 4.12 16.70 7.01
C LEU A 138 3.83 17.99 7.80
N GLY A 139 3.87 17.94 9.13
CA GLY A 139 3.54 19.06 10.00
C GLY A 139 4.75 19.89 10.40
N ARG A 140 4.56 20.72 11.43
CA ARG A 140 5.63 21.57 11.98
C ARG A 140 6.66 20.76 12.76
N ASN A 141 6.18 19.71 13.41
CA ASN A 141 6.92 18.89 14.37
C ASN A 141 6.72 17.42 14.01
N ILE A 142 7.61 16.58 14.50
CA ILE A 142 7.76 15.16 14.15
C ILE A 142 7.15 14.24 15.22
N CYS A 143 7.08 12.94 14.93
CA CYS A 143 6.52 11.95 15.84
C CYS A 143 7.22 11.84 17.19
N SER A 144 8.55 11.83 17.24
CA SER A 144 9.24 11.81 18.54
C SER A 144 8.86 13.03 19.39
N GLN A 145 8.73 14.23 18.83
CA GLN A 145 8.28 15.41 19.60
C GLN A 145 6.83 15.30 20.12
N ALA A 146 5.98 14.51 19.46
CA ALA A 146 4.59 14.32 19.85
C ALA A 146 4.43 13.27 20.96
N TYR A 147 5.21 12.17 20.89
CA TYR A 147 4.94 10.96 21.67
C TYR A 147 6.09 10.48 22.56
N ALA A 148 7.28 11.07 22.46
CA ALA A 148 8.41 10.78 23.35
C ALA A 148 8.13 11.12 24.82
N ASP A 149 8.68 10.32 25.73
CA ASP A 149 8.47 10.43 27.19
C ASP A 149 9.57 11.20 27.95
N GLY A 150 10.57 11.74 27.23
CA GLY A 150 11.57 12.68 27.75
C GLY A 150 12.99 12.11 27.88
N SER A 151 13.22 10.87 27.46
CA SER A 151 14.55 10.23 27.37
C SER A 151 15.19 10.35 25.97
N GLU A 152 14.45 10.88 25.01
CA GLU A 152 14.75 10.88 23.58
C GLU A 152 15.58 12.09 23.12
N GLN A 153 16.28 11.93 21.99
CA GLN A 153 17.08 13.00 21.39
C GLN A 153 16.22 14.00 20.59
N LEU A 154 15.39 14.76 21.29
CA LEU A 154 14.46 15.71 20.69
C LEU A 154 15.14 17.00 20.19
N PRO A 155 14.59 17.67 19.16
CA PRO A 155 15.06 18.97 18.71
C PRO A 155 15.15 20.02 19.83
N GLU A 156 16.15 20.89 19.76
CA GLU A 156 16.50 21.86 20.80
C GLU A 156 16.31 23.31 20.33
N GLY A 157 16.32 24.26 21.28
CA GLY A 157 16.22 25.70 21.00
C GLY A 157 14.82 26.26 21.26
N SER A 158 14.55 27.42 20.67
CA SER A 158 13.26 28.10 20.71
C SER A 158 12.14 27.28 20.05
N VAL A 159 10.89 27.68 20.27
CA VAL A 159 9.73 26.99 19.65
C VAL A 159 9.87 26.91 18.12
N ALA A 160 10.32 27.99 17.47
CA ALA A 160 10.53 28.01 16.01
C ALA A 160 11.70 27.13 15.56
N GLU A 161 12.80 27.08 16.34
CA GLU A 161 13.94 26.21 16.03
C GLU A 161 13.61 24.72 16.21
N ARG A 162 12.63 24.38 17.05
CA ARG A 162 12.18 22.99 17.23
C ARG A 162 11.25 22.50 16.11
N GLU A 163 10.76 23.36 15.22
CA GLU A 163 9.88 22.96 14.11
C GLU A 163 10.66 22.35 12.95
N VAL A 164 11.02 21.08 13.08
CA VAL A 164 11.87 20.35 12.12
C VAL A 164 11.09 19.57 11.05
N GLY A 165 9.75 19.60 11.08
CA GLY A 165 8.91 19.02 10.02
C GLY A 165 8.83 19.91 8.77
N LEU A 166 8.25 19.39 7.69
CA LEU A 166 8.20 20.04 6.37
C LEU A 166 7.27 21.25 6.28
N TYR A 167 6.33 21.42 7.21
CA TYR A 167 5.29 22.44 7.08
C TYR A 167 5.86 23.87 6.95
N GLY A 168 5.63 24.50 5.80
CA GLY A 168 6.17 25.82 5.46
C GLY A 168 7.59 25.82 4.90
N HIS A 169 8.24 24.65 4.80
CA HIS A 169 9.61 24.46 4.35
C HIS A 169 9.76 23.35 3.29
N THR A 170 8.66 22.79 2.76
CA THR A 170 8.66 21.62 1.87
C THR A 170 9.69 21.75 0.74
N ASP A 171 9.67 22.85 -0.03
CA ASP A 171 10.58 22.98 -1.16
C ASP A 171 12.05 23.13 -0.75
N GLN A 172 12.28 23.88 0.32
CA GLN A 172 13.61 24.09 0.89
C GLN A 172 14.23 22.77 1.37
N ASP A 173 13.45 21.97 2.09
CA ASP A 173 13.91 20.74 2.73
C ASP A 173 14.03 19.61 1.72
N ILE A 174 13.11 19.50 0.74
CA ILE A 174 13.25 18.52 -0.35
C ILE A 174 14.48 18.81 -1.22
N ARG A 175 14.75 20.09 -1.55
CA ARG A 175 16.02 20.47 -2.22
C ARG A 175 17.23 20.07 -1.39
N LEU A 176 17.18 20.35 -0.08
CA LEU A 176 18.26 20.01 0.84
C LEU A 176 18.54 18.51 0.87
N PHE A 177 17.51 17.68 0.97
CA PHE A 177 17.67 16.23 1.07
C PHE A 177 18.16 15.61 -0.24
N PHE A 178 17.58 15.99 -1.37
CA PHE A 178 17.86 15.32 -2.64
C PHE A 178 19.01 15.97 -3.42
N ALA A 179 19.01 17.29 -3.57
CA ALA A 179 20.04 17.98 -4.35
C ALA A 179 21.33 18.21 -3.55
N ASP A 180 21.22 18.72 -2.32
CA ASP A 180 22.41 19.09 -1.53
C ASP A 180 23.04 17.87 -0.85
N TRP A 181 22.21 17.02 -0.23
CA TRP A 181 22.68 15.87 0.55
C TRP A 181 22.70 14.56 -0.22
N GLY A 182 22.01 14.43 -1.35
CA GLY A 182 22.07 13.23 -2.20
C GLY A 182 21.36 12.01 -1.62
N PHE A 183 20.23 12.18 -0.94
CA PHE A 183 19.38 11.05 -0.56
C PHE A 183 18.58 10.49 -1.75
N ASP A 184 18.24 9.21 -1.68
CA ASP A 184 17.50 8.44 -2.68
C ASP A 184 16.08 8.06 -2.23
N ALA A 185 15.73 8.34 -0.97
CA ALA A 185 14.46 7.95 -0.40
C ALA A 185 14.05 8.89 0.71
N ILE A 186 12.76 9.12 0.86
CA ILE A 186 12.19 9.86 1.98
C ILE A 186 10.97 9.14 2.57
N LYS A 187 11.00 8.89 3.88
CA LYS A 187 9.83 8.54 4.68
C LYS A 187 9.23 9.83 5.24
N VAL A 188 7.95 10.07 4.98
CA VAL A 188 7.26 11.28 5.43
C VAL A 188 6.09 10.90 6.32
N ASP A 189 6.17 11.29 7.59
CA ASP A 189 5.20 10.98 8.64
C ASP A 189 4.06 12.01 8.76
N GLY A 190 3.05 11.67 9.56
CA GLY A 190 1.85 12.48 9.75
C GLY A 190 1.61 13.00 11.17
N CYS A 191 2.56 12.87 12.10
CA CYS A 191 2.35 13.23 13.51
C CYS A 191 2.14 14.73 13.71
N GLY A 192 2.87 15.56 12.97
CA GLY A 192 2.77 17.02 13.05
C GLY A 192 1.40 17.56 12.63
N ILE A 193 0.69 16.85 11.76
CA ILE A 193 -0.69 17.16 11.33
C ILE A 193 -1.76 16.37 12.10
N ARG A 194 -1.37 15.68 13.18
CA ARG A 194 -2.23 14.80 14.01
C ARG A 194 -2.22 15.22 15.49
N ALA A 195 -1.08 15.62 16.05
CA ALA A 195 -0.89 15.69 17.51
C ALA A 195 -0.94 17.11 18.13
N TYR A 196 -0.93 18.17 17.32
CA TYR A 196 -0.70 19.55 17.80
C TYR A 196 -1.94 20.45 17.75
N ALA A 197 -3.10 19.90 18.11
CA ALA A 197 -4.32 20.69 18.27
C ALA A 197 -4.14 21.83 19.31
N PRO A 198 -4.90 22.94 19.21
CA PRO A 198 -4.76 24.08 20.13
C PRO A 198 -4.91 23.74 21.63
N ASP A 199 -5.69 22.70 21.95
CA ASP A 199 -5.97 22.22 23.31
C ASP A 199 -5.03 21.09 23.76
N ALA A 200 -4.14 20.60 22.89
CA ALA A 200 -3.14 19.61 23.26
C ALA A 200 -2.22 20.15 24.38
N GLU A 201 -1.88 19.31 25.35
CA GLU A 201 -1.05 19.70 26.52
C GLU A 201 0.30 20.31 26.11
N ARG A 202 0.96 19.72 25.11
CA ARG A 202 2.22 20.19 24.54
C ARG A 202 2.11 21.59 23.90
N VAL A 203 0.93 21.97 23.40
CA VAL A 203 0.66 23.31 22.87
C VAL A 203 0.32 24.28 24.00
N ARG A 204 -0.55 23.88 24.95
CA ARG A 204 -0.94 24.70 26.11
C ARG A 204 0.21 25.04 27.04
N SER A 205 1.18 24.14 27.16
CA SER A 205 2.43 24.37 27.92
C SER A 205 3.39 25.37 27.25
N GLY A 206 3.08 25.83 26.03
CA GLY A 206 3.93 26.76 25.27
C GLY A 206 5.16 26.11 24.65
N GLN A 207 5.30 24.78 24.72
CA GLN A 207 6.45 24.07 24.15
C GLN A 207 6.40 24.00 22.62
N TYR A 208 5.19 23.97 22.04
CA TYR A 208 4.96 23.82 20.60
C TYR A 208 3.85 24.76 20.11
N ARG A 209 3.89 25.15 18.83
CA ARG A 209 2.79 25.88 18.19
C ARG A 209 1.69 24.93 17.74
N ALA A 210 0.45 25.41 17.80
CA ALA A 210 -0.68 24.70 17.27
C ALA A 210 -0.59 24.52 15.75
N LEU A 211 -1.03 23.37 15.27
CA LEU A 211 -1.41 23.12 13.89
C LEU A 211 -2.73 22.33 13.92
N ALA A 212 -3.77 22.88 13.28
CA ALA A 212 -5.07 22.22 13.24
C ALA A 212 -4.92 20.81 12.64
N PRO A 213 -5.36 19.74 13.34
CA PRO A 213 -5.19 18.39 12.85
C PRO A 213 -5.92 18.19 11.52
N LEU A 214 -5.22 17.60 10.55
CA LEU A 214 -5.81 17.12 9.31
C LEU A 214 -6.18 15.64 9.39
N ILE A 215 -5.51 14.89 10.28
CA ILE A 215 -5.82 13.50 10.60
C ILE A 215 -6.45 13.46 11.99
N ASP A 216 -7.65 12.88 12.07
CA ASP A 216 -8.35 12.65 13.32
C ASP A 216 -8.34 11.15 13.65
N GLN A 217 -7.66 10.80 14.73
CA GLN A 217 -7.47 9.41 15.16
C GLN A 217 -8.72 8.79 15.77
N HIS A 218 -9.62 9.63 16.30
CA HIS A 218 -10.83 9.20 16.98
C HIS A 218 -12.00 9.06 16.02
N SER A 219 -11.93 9.74 14.87
CA SER A 219 -12.95 9.65 13.84
C SER A 219 -12.35 9.82 12.46
N ILE A 220 -12.28 8.70 11.77
CA ILE A 220 -11.83 8.60 10.40
C ILE A 220 -12.58 9.58 9.47
N SER A 221 -13.88 9.76 9.66
CA SER A 221 -14.71 10.66 8.84
C SER A 221 -14.43 12.15 9.04
N ARG A 222 -13.75 12.54 10.13
CA ARG A 222 -13.33 13.92 10.39
C ARG A 222 -11.96 14.27 9.79
N SER A 223 -11.23 13.28 9.27
CA SER A 223 -9.95 13.54 8.61
C SER A 223 -10.14 14.31 7.29
N ASN A 224 -9.35 15.35 7.07
CA ASN A 224 -9.39 16.17 5.86
C ASN A 224 -8.53 15.53 4.75
N ILE A 225 -9.13 14.55 4.06
CA ILE A 225 -8.47 13.77 3.00
C ILE A 225 -7.85 14.67 1.91
N PRO A 226 -8.57 15.65 1.33
CA PRO A 226 -8.00 16.51 0.29
C PRO A 226 -6.78 17.31 0.76
N ALA A 227 -6.79 17.80 2.00
CA ALA A 227 -5.66 18.57 2.54
C ALA A 227 -4.41 17.69 2.75
N VAL A 228 -4.58 16.47 3.29
CA VAL A 228 -3.45 15.53 3.44
C VAL A 228 -2.86 15.16 2.08
N LYS A 229 -3.72 14.86 1.08
CA LYS A 229 -3.27 14.59 -0.30
C LYS A 229 -2.54 15.79 -0.90
N ALA A 230 -2.98 17.01 -0.64
CA ALA A 230 -2.34 18.22 -1.14
C ALA A 230 -0.91 18.41 -0.60
N LEU A 231 -0.66 18.09 0.67
CA LEU A 231 0.69 18.16 1.25
C LEU A 231 1.66 17.17 0.57
N PHE A 232 1.22 15.95 0.27
CA PHE A 232 2.04 15.02 -0.51
C PHE A 232 2.22 15.46 -1.97
N ALA A 233 1.22 16.09 -2.57
CA ALA A 233 1.34 16.65 -3.91
C ALA A 233 2.38 17.80 -3.96
N GLU A 234 2.50 18.60 -2.90
CA GLU A 234 3.53 19.63 -2.76
C GLU A 234 4.94 19.01 -2.73
N ILE A 235 5.12 17.90 -1.99
CA ILE A 235 6.37 17.14 -1.96
C ILE A 235 6.73 16.65 -3.37
N ASN A 236 5.78 16.08 -4.11
CA ASN A 236 6.01 15.64 -5.49
C ASN A 236 6.42 16.77 -6.43
N GLN A 237 5.77 17.93 -6.32
CA GLN A 237 6.15 19.09 -7.13
C GLN A 237 7.58 19.54 -6.83
N SER A 238 8.01 19.44 -5.57
CA SER A 238 9.37 19.77 -5.18
C SER A 238 10.38 18.70 -5.64
N LEU A 239 10.06 17.41 -5.51
CA LEU A 239 10.87 16.31 -6.03
C LEU A 239 11.07 16.43 -7.54
N ALA A 240 10.02 16.77 -8.29
CA ALA A 240 10.13 17.00 -9.73
C ALA A 240 11.08 18.17 -10.09
N ARG A 241 11.24 19.17 -9.22
CA ARG A 241 12.18 20.29 -9.40
C ARG A 241 13.61 19.91 -9.03
N HIS A 242 13.80 19.20 -7.92
CA HIS A 242 15.12 19.02 -7.29
C HIS A 242 15.72 17.61 -7.45
N ASN A 243 14.96 16.66 -7.96
CA ASN A 243 15.41 15.34 -8.41
C ASN A 243 14.73 14.97 -9.74
N PRO A 244 15.06 15.69 -10.83
CA PRO A 244 14.37 15.56 -12.12
C PRO A 244 14.59 14.21 -12.80
N ASP A 245 15.64 13.47 -12.41
CA ASP A 245 15.91 12.12 -12.92
C ASP A 245 14.88 11.11 -12.40
N GLY A 246 14.13 11.46 -11.36
CA GLY A 246 13.06 10.62 -10.81
C GLY A 246 13.57 9.40 -10.05
N ASP A 247 14.86 9.32 -9.72
CA ASP A 247 15.44 8.21 -8.97
C ASP A 247 15.30 8.45 -7.46
N TYR A 248 14.08 8.27 -6.95
CA TYR A 248 13.79 8.35 -5.51
C TYR A 248 12.67 7.40 -5.09
N MET A 249 12.58 7.07 -3.80
CA MET A 249 11.41 6.41 -3.21
C MET A 249 10.70 7.36 -2.24
N LEU A 250 9.42 7.64 -2.48
CA LEU A 250 8.57 8.40 -1.56
C LEU A 250 7.66 7.45 -0.76
N SER A 251 7.83 7.47 0.56
CA SER A 251 7.09 6.66 1.53
C SER A 251 6.11 7.50 2.34
N LEU A 252 4.80 7.23 2.18
CA LEU A 252 3.70 7.89 2.88
C LEU A 252 3.45 7.18 4.22
N CYS A 253 3.99 7.73 5.31
CA CYS A 253 3.82 7.19 6.66
C CYS A 253 2.64 7.87 7.36
N ILE A 254 1.41 7.57 6.92
CA ILE A 254 0.17 8.09 7.54
C ILE A 254 -0.78 6.98 8.00
N TRP A 255 -0.25 5.77 8.21
CA TRP A 255 -0.90 4.71 8.99
C TRP A 255 -2.27 4.22 8.52
N GLY A 256 -2.56 4.28 7.22
CA GLY A 256 -3.89 3.98 6.69
C GLY A 256 -4.91 5.11 6.89
N SER A 257 -4.52 6.20 7.56
CA SER A 257 -5.37 7.36 7.85
C SER A 257 -5.71 8.13 6.58
N ALA A 258 -6.71 9.01 6.69
CA ALA A 258 -7.18 9.86 5.59
C ALA A 258 -7.47 9.07 4.29
N ASN A 259 -7.91 7.81 4.40
CA ASN A 259 -8.15 6.91 3.27
C ASN A 259 -6.97 6.80 2.30
N VAL A 260 -5.73 6.80 2.78
CA VAL A 260 -4.53 6.73 1.92
C VAL A 260 -4.55 5.55 0.94
N ARG A 261 -5.30 4.48 1.25
CA ARG A 261 -5.58 3.36 0.35
C ARG A 261 -6.06 3.82 -1.04
N SER A 262 -6.97 4.80 -1.12
CA SER A 262 -7.61 5.18 -2.39
C SER A 262 -6.75 6.12 -3.25
N TRP A 263 -5.86 6.90 -2.64
CA TRP A 263 -5.13 7.97 -3.33
C TRP A 263 -3.62 7.95 -3.14
N GLY A 264 -3.06 7.14 -2.24
CA GLY A 264 -1.63 7.07 -1.97
C GLY A 264 -0.84 6.72 -3.24
N LYS A 265 -1.40 5.81 -4.05
CA LYS A 265 -0.91 5.45 -5.37
C LYS A 265 -0.82 6.63 -6.36
N ASP A 266 -1.50 7.74 -6.12
CA ASP A 266 -1.48 8.90 -7.02
C ASP A 266 -0.30 9.83 -6.72
N VAL A 267 0.35 9.66 -5.56
CA VAL A 267 1.36 10.61 -5.07
C VAL A 267 2.60 9.96 -4.46
N GLY A 268 2.71 8.64 -4.35
CA GLY A 268 3.89 8.03 -3.77
C GLY A 268 4.06 6.56 -4.11
N ASN A 269 5.14 5.99 -3.59
CA ASN A 269 5.60 4.66 -3.98
C ASN A 269 5.26 3.57 -2.98
N ILE A 270 5.22 3.91 -1.69
CA ILE A 270 4.75 3.00 -0.64
C ILE A 270 3.87 3.79 0.33
N SER A 271 2.83 3.16 0.87
CA SER A 271 1.92 3.81 1.81
C SER A 271 1.61 2.92 3.00
N ARG A 272 1.89 3.44 4.20
CA ARG A 272 1.64 2.73 5.45
C ARG A 272 0.16 2.43 5.61
N THR A 273 -0.19 1.19 5.94
CA THR A 273 -1.59 0.73 6.00
C THR A 273 -2.17 0.67 7.42
N SER A 274 -1.32 0.77 8.44
CA SER A 274 -1.68 0.73 9.86
C SER A 274 -0.73 1.58 10.71
N ASP A 275 -1.11 1.83 11.97
CA ASP A 275 -0.19 2.35 12.99
C ASP A 275 1.07 1.44 13.11
N ASP A 276 2.05 1.83 13.92
CA ASP A 276 3.37 1.20 13.99
C ASP A 276 3.37 -0.24 14.52
N ILE A 277 4.17 -1.12 13.90
CA ILE A 277 4.38 -2.49 14.34
C ILE A 277 5.14 -2.54 15.68
N SER A 278 4.95 -3.61 16.44
CA SER A 278 5.72 -3.93 17.63
C SER A 278 6.13 -5.42 17.59
N PRO A 279 7.10 -5.88 18.41
CA PRO A 279 7.59 -7.26 18.38
C PRO A 279 6.64 -8.23 19.11
N ASP A 280 5.34 -8.10 18.86
CA ASP A 280 4.24 -8.90 19.40
C ASP A 280 3.45 -9.53 18.25
N TRP A 281 3.08 -10.80 18.39
CA TRP A 281 2.33 -11.54 17.37
C TRP A 281 1.00 -10.87 17.03
N GLY A 282 0.22 -10.43 18.02
CA GLY A 282 -1.07 -9.78 17.81
C GLY A 282 -0.94 -8.45 17.07
N ARG A 283 0.13 -7.71 17.33
CA ARG A 283 0.44 -6.49 16.60
C ARG A 283 0.86 -6.77 15.16
N MET A 284 1.73 -7.73 14.91
CA MET A 284 2.08 -8.17 13.55
C MET A 284 0.84 -8.60 12.77
N LEU A 285 -0.08 -9.35 13.38
CA LEU A 285 -1.36 -9.73 12.76
C LEU A 285 -2.20 -8.52 12.39
N THR A 286 -2.25 -7.50 13.25
CA THR A 286 -2.96 -6.24 12.95
C THR A 286 -2.40 -5.56 11.71
N ASN A 287 -1.08 -5.43 11.66
CA ASN A 287 -0.36 -4.83 10.55
C ASN A 287 -0.60 -5.62 9.25
N TYR A 288 -0.46 -6.95 9.30
CA TYR A 288 -0.76 -7.85 8.19
C TYR A 288 -2.22 -7.71 7.69
N ASP A 289 -3.20 -7.76 8.60
CA ASP A 289 -4.63 -7.70 8.24
C ASP A 289 -5.01 -6.37 7.58
N SER A 290 -4.31 -5.29 7.91
CA SER A 290 -4.50 -3.98 7.27
C SER A 290 -4.13 -3.95 5.78
N ALA A 291 -3.34 -4.91 5.30
CA ALA A 291 -2.88 -5.00 3.91
C ALA A 291 -3.37 -6.26 3.17
N ALA A 292 -3.65 -7.36 3.88
CA ALA A 292 -3.91 -8.68 3.29
C ALA A 292 -5.06 -8.72 2.26
N ARG A 293 -6.05 -7.82 2.40
CA ARG A 293 -7.23 -7.73 1.52
C ARG A 293 -7.19 -6.57 0.52
N ARG A 294 -6.04 -5.92 0.38
CA ARG A 294 -5.86 -4.72 -0.48
C ARG A 294 -5.05 -5.01 -1.74
N ALA A 295 -5.13 -6.23 -2.28
CA ALA A 295 -4.32 -6.66 -3.42
C ALA A 295 -4.46 -5.75 -4.66
N LEU A 296 -5.65 -5.20 -4.91
CA LEU A 296 -5.90 -4.27 -6.04
C LEU A 296 -5.35 -2.85 -5.81
N TYR A 297 -4.88 -2.54 -4.60
CA TYR A 297 -4.27 -1.25 -4.24
C TYR A 297 -2.73 -1.34 -4.16
N ALA A 298 -2.16 -2.46 -4.61
CA ALA A 298 -0.73 -2.66 -4.76
C ALA A 298 -0.42 -3.08 -6.20
N HIS A 299 0.48 -2.36 -6.85
CA HIS A 299 0.93 -2.63 -8.21
C HIS A 299 2.34 -2.06 -8.42
N PRO A 300 3.05 -2.42 -9.50
CA PRO A 300 4.35 -1.83 -9.82
C PRO A 300 4.33 -0.30 -9.71
N GLY A 301 5.24 0.24 -8.89
CA GLY A 301 5.34 1.66 -8.58
C GLY A 301 4.60 2.14 -7.32
N SER A 302 3.68 1.36 -6.74
CA SER A 302 2.88 1.71 -5.56
C SER A 302 2.53 0.49 -4.71
N TRP A 303 3.01 0.41 -3.46
CA TRP A 303 2.85 -0.77 -2.60
C TRP A 303 2.16 -0.47 -1.27
N ASN A 304 1.37 -1.43 -0.79
CA ASN A 304 0.85 -1.45 0.57
C ASN A 304 2.01 -1.71 1.54
N ASP A 305 2.19 -0.84 2.54
CA ASP A 305 3.24 -0.97 3.55
C ASP A 305 2.64 -1.30 4.93
N PRO A 306 2.58 -2.58 5.34
CA PRO A 306 2.18 -2.97 6.68
C PRO A 306 3.27 -2.71 7.75
N ASP A 307 4.26 -1.87 7.45
CA ASP A 307 5.38 -1.45 8.30
C ASP A 307 6.61 -2.38 8.25
N MET A 308 7.70 -1.95 8.87
CA MET A 308 9.00 -2.62 8.89
C MET A 308 8.96 -4.04 9.48
N LEU A 309 9.93 -4.87 9.08
CA LEU A 309 10.17 -6.17 9.68
C LEU A 309 10.74 -6.00 11.11
N PHE A 310 10.01 -6.48 12.12
CA PHE A 310 10.41 -6.50 13.53
C PHE A 310 11.06 -7.84 13.96
N ILE A 311 11.66 -8.55 13.02
CA ILE A 311 12.34 -9.83 13.27
C ILE A 311 13.63 -9.58 14.05
N GLY A 312 13.84 -10.32 15.14
CA GLY A 312 14.99 -10.19 16.05
C GLY A 312 14.67 -9.76 17.48
N LYS A 313 13.39 -9.55 17.81
CA LYS A 313 12.95 -9.17 19.16
C LYS A 313 11.58 -9.78 19.47
N GLY A 314 11.28 -9.96 20.76
CA GLY A 314 9.98 -10.43 21.26
C GLY A 314 9.57 -11.75 20.63
N ASP A 315 8.35 -11.81 20.09
CA ASP A 315 7.78 -13.00 19.45
C ASP A 315 8.48 -13.39 18.13
N PHE A 316 9.51 -12.66 17.68
CA PHE A 316 10.23 -12.91 16.43
C PHE A 316 11.75 -13.04 16.63
N ASP A 317 12.19 -13.38 17.85
CA ASP A 317 13.62 -13.55 18.16
C ASP A 317 14.19 -14.91 17.72
N ALA A 318 15.44 -15.19 18.07
CA ALA A 318 16.12 -16.42 17.69
C ALA A 318 15.55 -17.71 18.33
N ASN A 319 14.72 -17.58 19.37
CA ASN A 319 14.01 -18.70 19.99
C ASN A 319 12.63 -18.93 19.36
N HIS A 320 12.12 -17.98 18.57
CA HIS A 320 10.80 -18.00 17.92
C HIS A 320 10.93 -17.99 16.39
N LEU A 321 11.73 -18.92 15.85
CA LEU A 321 12.02 -18.97 14.41
C LEU A 321 10.79 -19.27 13.53
N ILE A 322 9.77 -19.94 14.08
CA ILE A 322 8.53 -20.23 13.34
C ILE A 322 7.80 -18.91 13.08
N GLU A 323 7.57 -18.12 14.12
CA GLU A 323 6.96 -16.80 14.04
C GLU A 323 7.76 -15.84 13.17
N ALA A 324 9.10 -15.83 13.30
CA ALA A 324 9.97 -15.00 12.47
C ALA A 324 9.88 -15.35 10.98
N LYS A 325 9.83 -16.66 10.63
CA LYS A 325 9.60 -17.11 9.26
C LYS A 325 8.22 -16.76 8.76
N SER A 326 7.19 -16.85 9.61
CA SER A 326 5.82 -16.48 9.28
C SER A 326 5.71 -14.99 8.96
N HIS A 327 6.27 -14.12 9.81
CA HIS A 327 6.35 -12.67 9.57
C HIS A 327 6.96 -12.38 8.19
N PHE A 328 8.17 -12.90 7.93
CA PHE A 328 8.86 -12.69 6.66
C PHE A 328 8.06 -13.20 5.45
N SER A 329 7.46 -14.39 5.57
CA SER A 329 6.67 -15.02 4.51
C SER A 329 5.43 -14.21 4.16
N LEU A 330 4.72 -13.69 5.16
CA LEU A 330 3.50 -12.90 4.94
C LEU A 330 3.82 -11.57 4.25
N TRP A 331 4.86 -10.86 4.69
CA TRP A 331 5.32 -9.64 4.02
C TRP A 331 5.73 -9.90 2.57
N ALA A 332 6.43 -11.01 2.32
CA ALA A 332 6.81 -11.39 0.96
C ALA A 332 5.58 -11.68 0.07
N MET A 333 4.61 -12.44 0.57
CA MET A 333 3.36 -12.75 -0.15
C MET A 333 2.50 -11.51 -0.41
N MET A 334 2.52 -10.53 0.48
CA MET A 334 1.77 -9.29 0.32
C MET A 334 2.40 -8.28 -0.65
N ASN A 335 3.61 -8.53 -1.16
CA ASN A 335 4.42 -7.51 -1.84
C ASN A 335 4.67 -6.27 -0.96
N ALA A 336 4.78 -6.46 0.36
CA ALA A 336 5.18 -5.41 1.27
C ALA A 336 6.65 -5.01 1.05
N PRO A 337 7.04 -3.76 1.35
CA PRO A 337 8.45 -3.40 1.47
C PRO A 337 9.15 -4.29 2.51
N LEU A 338 10.34 -4.82 2.17
CA LEU A 338 11.13 -5.65 3.09
C LEU A 338 12.21 -4.79 3.75
N LEU A 339 11.79 -3.93 4.68
CA LEU A 339 12.67 -3.06 5.45
C LEU A 339 13.01 -3.73 6.80
N ILE A 340 14.26 -4.15 6.97
CA ILE A 340 14.75 -4.75 8.22
C ILE A 340 14.82 -3.68 9.32
N GLY A 341 14.23 -3.95 10.48
CA GLY A 341 14.23 -3.06 11.65
C GLY A 341 15.11 -3.53 12.83
N ALA A 342 16.09 -4.41 12.60
CA ALA A 342 16.94 -4.98 13.65
C ALA A 342 18.32 -4.31 13.74
N ASP A 343 18.97 -4.36 14.91
CA ASP A 343 20.41 -4.07 15.00
C ASP A 343 21.19 -5.25 14.37
N LEU A 344 21.51 -5.10 13.09
CA LEU A 344 22.15 -6.16 12.32
C LEU A 344 23.55 -6.51 12.84
N ARG A 345 24.21 -5.60 13.55
CA ARG A 345 25.56 -5.83 14.11
C ARG A 345 25.57 -6.94 15.15
N THR A 346 24.45 -7.16 15.82
CA THR A 346 24.28 -8.18 16.87
C THR A 346 23.27 -9.27 16.50
N THR A 347 22.67 -9.20 15.31
CA THR A 347 21.66 -10.16 14.87
C THR A 347 22.29 -11.56 14.61
N PRO A 348 21.79 -12.63 15.25
CA PRO A 348 22.32 -13.98 15.10
C PRO A 348 22.03 -14.57 13.71
N GLN A 349 22.89 -15.50 13.27
CA GLN A 349 22.87 -16.05 11.92
C GLN A 349 21.52 -16.67 11.49
N PRO A 350 20.79 -17.42 12.33
CA PRO A 350 19.49 -17.97 11.91
C PRO A 350 18.47 -16.92 11.46
N LEU A 351 18.51 -15.70 12.03
CA LEU A 351 17.64 -14.60 11.60
C LEU A 351 18.15 -13.93 10.33
N ILE A 352 19.47 -13.84 10.15
CA ILE A 352 20.08 -13.42 8.87
C ILE A 352 19.70 -14.38 7.74
N ASP A 353 19.60 -15.69 8.02
CA ASP A 353 19.19 -16.69 7.05
C ASP A 353 17.71 -16.53 6.63
N ILE A 354 16.84 -16.10 7.55
CA ILE A 354 15.44 -15.74 7.24
C ILE A 354 15.42 -14.57 6.24
N PHE A 355 16.08 -13.46 6.57
CA PHE A 355 16.22 -12.32 5.64
C PHE A 355 16.91 -12.71 4.35
N GLY A 356 17.73 -13.76 4.36
CA GLY A 356 18.47 -14.26 3.22
C GLY A 356 17.74 -15.29 2.37
N ASN A 357 16.51 -15.72 2.69
CA ASN A 357 15.87 -16.78 1.90
C ASN A 357 15.52 -16.27 0.48
N ALA A 358 16.31 -16.69 -0.51
CA ALA A 358 16.19 -16.22 -1.89
C ALA A 358 14.88 -16.66 -2.56
N ASP A 359 14.33 -17.83 -2.19
CA ASP A 359 13.09 -18.33 -2.76
C ASP A 359 11.87 -17.54 -2.26
N ILE A 360 11.86 -17.14 -0.98
CA ILE A 360 10.82 -16.27 -0.42
C ILE A 360 10.95 -14.84 -0.96
N ILE A 361 12.17 -14.29 -1.04
CA ILE A 361 12.43 -12.98 -1.66
C ILE A 361 11.93 -12.95 -3.11
N ALA A 362 12.17 -14.01 -3.88
CA ALA A 362 11.72 -14.09 -5.27
C ALA A 362 10.20 -13.98 -5.41
N LEU A 363 9.41 -14.36 -4.40
CA LEU A 363 7.97 -14.14 -4.40
C LEU A 363 7.62 -12.66 -4.30
N ASN A 364 8.28 -11.93 -3.40
CA ASN A 364 8.11 -10.49 -3.21
C ASN A 364 8.58 -9.69 -4.45
N GLN A 365 9.68 -10.13 -5.05
CA GLN A 365 10.35 -9.48 -6.19
C GLN A 365 9.89 -10.02 -7.56
N ASP A 366 8.79 -10.77 -7.62
CA ASP A 366 8.24 -11.30 -8.86
C ASP A 366 7.76 -10.18 -9.79
N GLN A 367 8.12 -10.28 -11.08
CA GLN A 367 7.90 -9.23 -12.09
C GLN A 367 6.42 -8.99 -12.44
N ALA A 368 5.51 -9.91 -12.10
CA ALA A 368 4.09 -9.66 -12.31
C ALA A 368 3.55 -8.58 -11.35
N GLY A 369 4.26 -8.31 -10.24
CA GLY A 369 3.86 -7.32 -9.26
C GLY A 369 2.56 -7.64 -8.52
N ASN A 370 2.07 -8.88 -8.62
CA ASN A 370 0.82 -9.29 -7.98
C ASN A 370 0.99 -9.47 -6.47
N GLN A 371 0.27 -8.72 -5.65
CA GLN A 371 0.06 -9.12 -4.26
C GLN A 371 -0.75 -10.44 -4.20
N ALA A 372 -0.53 -11.28 -3.19
CA ALA A 372 -1.35 -12.47 -2.96
C ALA A 372 -2.82 -12.11 -2.65
N VAL A 373 -3.74 -12.92 -3.15
CA VAL A 373 -5.18 -12.83 -2.85
C VAL A 373 -5.59 -13.89 -1.85
N MET A 374 -6.63 -13.61 -1.07
CA MET A 374 -7.16 -14.54 -0.07
C MET A 374 -7.99 -15.64 -0.76
N ALA A 375 -7.53 -16.88 -0.72
CA ALA A 375 -8.27 -18.03 -1.26
C ALA A 375 -9.13 -18.73 -0.20
N PHE A 376 -8.73 -18.66 1.08
CA PHE A 376 -9.47 -19.21 2.21
C PHE A 376 -9.17 -18.40 3.47
N ASP A 377 -10.18 -18.15 4.30
CA ASP A 377 -10.05 -17.47 5.60
C ASP A 377 -11.17 -17.93 6.54
N ALA A 378 -10.83 -18.79 7.51
CA ALA A 378 -11.77 -19.25 8.54
C ALA A 378 -11.03 -19.74 9.79
N ASP A 379 -11.66 -19.57 10.95
CA ASP A 379 -11.22 -20.09 12.25
C ASP A 379 -9.72 -19.84 12.59
N GLY A 380 -9.17 -18.70 12.16
CA GLY A 380 -7.76 -18.36 12.39
C GLY A 380 -6.76 -19.04 11.45
N PHE A 381 -7.22 -19.67 10.37
CA PHE A 381 -6.39 -20.24 9.32
C PHE A 381 -6.66 -19.56 7.97
N GLN A 382 -5.59 -19.28 7.23
CA GLN A 382 -5.66 -18.56 5.95
C GLN A 382 -4.89 -19.30 4.86
N ILE A 383 -5.41 -19.25 3.63
CA ILE A 383 -4.67 -19.66 2.42
C ILE A 383 -4.58 -18.44 1.51
N LEU A 384 -3.35 -17.98 1.26
CA LEU A 384 -3.07 -16.92 0.30
C LEU A 384 -2.50 -17.50 -0.98
N VAL A 385 -2.91 -16.96 -2.13
CA VAL A 385 -2.45 -17.41 -3.44
C VAL A 385 -2.02 -16.21 -4.27
N LYS A 386 -0.83 -16.31 -4.85
CA LYS A 386 -0.25 -15.29 -5.73
C LYS A 386 0.12 -15.91 -7.06
N THR A 387 -0.35 -15.34 -8.17
CA THR A 387 0.10 -15.75 -9.51
C THR A 387 1.40 -15.05 -9.87
N LEU A 388 2.40 -15.83 -10.28
CA LEU A 388 3.74 -15.36 -10.62
C LEU A 388 3.87 -15.09 -12.12
N ALA A 389 4.86 -14.28 -12.53
CA ALA A 389 5.09 -13.89 -13.92
C ALA A 389 5.31 -15.08 -14.87
N ASN A 390 5.91 -16.15 -14.37
CA ASN A 390 6.16 -17.38 -15.13
C ASN A 390 4.91 -18.27 -15.29
N GLY A 391 3.77 -17.89 -14.70
CA GLY A 391 2.51 -18.64 -14.73
C GLY A 391 2.34 -19.66 -13.61
N GLU A 392 3.34 -19.86 -12.74
CA GLU A 392 3.20 -20.64 -11.50
C GLU A 392 2.46 -19.83 -10.42
N LYS A 393 2.20 -20.46 -9.28
CA LYS A 393 1.55 -19.83 -8.13
C LYS A 393 2.41 -19.96 -6.89
N ALA A 394 2.49 -18.91 -6.09
CA ALA A 394 2.91 -19.02 -4.70
C ALA A 394 1.70 -19.24 -3.82
N VAL A 395 1.83 -20.10 -2.81
CA VAL A 395 0.76 -20.50 -1.90
C VAL A 395 1.28 -20.41 -0.48
N ALA A 396 0.60 -19.69 0.40
CA ALA A 396 0.91 -19.64 1.82
C ALA A 396 -0.26 -20.18 2.63
N LEU A 397 0.02 -21.19 3.45
CA LEU A 397 -0.90 -21.76 4.42
C LEU A 397 -0.51 -21.22 5.79
N PHE A 398 -1.32 -20.31 6.32
CA PHE A 398 -0.99 -19.53 7.51
C PHE A 398 -1.90 -19.91 8.67
N ASN A 399 -1.30 -20.49 9.72
CA ASN A 399 -1.95 -20.72 10.99
C ASN A 399 -1.69 -19.54 11.93
N ARG A 400 -2.73 -18.78 12.27
CA ARG A 400 -2.63 -17.63 13.18
C ARG A 400 -2.66 -18.05 14.66
N GLY A 401 -3.17 -19.25 14.92
CA GLY A 401 -3.51 -19.75 16.24
C GLY A 401 -2.37 -20.44 16.96
N LEU A 402 -2.64 -20.81 18.22
CA LEU A 402 -1.71 -21.49 19.12
C LEU A 402 -1.83 -23.02 19.08
N ALA A 403 -2.78 -23.56 18.31
CA ALA A 403 -2.97 -24.98 18.12
C ALA A 403 -2.60 -25.37 16.68
N PRO A 404 -2.00 -26.55 16.45
CA PRO A 404 -1.74 -27.03 15.10
C PRO A 404 -3.03 -27.34 14.34
N VAL A 405 -3.05 -27.04 13.04
CA VAL A 405 -4.21 -27.19 12.15
C VAL A 405 -3.97 -28.27 11.10
N ASP A 406 -4.96 -29.13 10.87
CA ASP A 406 -5.00 -30.06 9.74
C ASP A 406 -5.73 -29.38 8.57
N ALA A 407 -4.95 -28.77 7.68
CA ALA A 407 -5.47 -28.04 6.53
C ALA A 407 -5.64 -28.94 5.31
N ILE A 408 -6.58 -28.58 4.45
CA ILE A 408 -6.76 -29.19 3.13
C ILE A 408 -6.49 -28.13 2.07
N LEU A 409 -5.45 -28.32 1.29
CA LEU A 409 -5.18 -27.51 0.10
C LEU A 409 -5.86 -28.17 -1.10
N THR A 410 -6.76 -27.47 -1.77
CA THR A 410 -7.48 -27.97 -2.96
C THR A 410 -6.94 -27.36 -4.24
N ALA A 411 -7.20 -28.01 -5.37
CA ALA A 411 -6.93 -27.46 -6.71
C ALA A 411 -7.71 -26.17 -6.96
N ASP A 412 -8.94 -26.08 -6.44
CA ASP A 412 -9.82 -24.91 -6.60
C ASP A 412 -9.27 -23.66 -5.89
N HIS A 413 -8.66 -23.80 -4.70
CA HIS A 413 -7.96 -22.68 -4.05
C HIS A 413 -6.91 -22.06 -4.98
N LEU A 414 -6.30 -22.88 -5.83
CA LEU A 414 -5.25 -22.48 -6.76
C LEU A 414 -5.80 -22.08 -8.13
N LYS A 415 -7.11 -22.24 -8.40
CA LYS A 415 -7.69 -22.11 -9.76
C LYS A 415 -7.00 -23.04 -10.77
N PHE A 416 -6.57 -24.20 -10.30
CA PHE A 416 -6.03 -25.29 -11.10
C PHE A 416 -7.06 -26.41 -11.25
N ARG A 417 -6.89 -27.22 -12.28
CA ARG A 417 -7.77 -28.34 -12.57
C ARG A 417 -7.59 -29.47 -11.55
N ALA A 418 -8.69 -29.89 -10.93
CA ALA A 418 -8.68 -30.99 -9.96
C ALA A 418 -8.37 -32.38 -10.58
N ASP A 419 -8.53 -32.53 -11.89
CA ASP A 419 -8.27 -33.77 -12.64
C ASP A 419 -6.85 -33.85 -13.22
N ARG A 420 -5.96 -32.92 -12.84
CA ARG A 420 -4.55 -32.87 -13.27
C ARG A 420 -3.60 -32.81 -12.08
N PRO A 421 -2.34 -33.32 -12.22
CA PRO A 421 -1.33 -33.17 -11.18
C PRO A 421 -0.95 -31.71 -10.92
N ILE A 422 -0.78 -31.36 -9.66
CA ILE A 422 -0.25 -30.08 -9.18
C ILE A 422 1.04 -30.38 -8.41
N ALA A 423 2.16 -29.89 -8.91
CA ALA A 423 3.46 -30.00 -8.25
C ALA A 423 3.65 -28.86 -7.24
N LEU A 424 4.20 -29.18 -6.07
CA LEU A 424 4.53 -28.24 -4.99
C LEU A 424 6.02 -28.32 -4.66
N ALA A 425 6.64 -27.18 -4.37
CA ALA A 425 7.97 -27.06 -3.79
C ALA A 425 7.91 -26.15 -2.56
N ASN A 426 8.23 -26.69 -1.38
CA ASN A 426 8.27 -25.95 -0.13
C ASN A 426 9.49 -25.01 -0.11
N LEU A 427 9.26 -23.72 0.10
CA LEU A 427 10.29 -22.68 -0.04
C LEU A 427 11.14 -22.48 1.23
N TRP A 428 10.77 -23.13 2.34
CA TRP A 428 11.58 -23.16 3.55
C TRP A 428 12.41 -24.44 3.69
N THR A 429 11.91 -25.58 3.20
CA THR A 429 12.58 -26.89 3.35
C THR A 429 13.20 -27.43 2.06
N GLY A 430 12.77 -26.92 0.90
CA GLY A 430 13.15 -27.46 -0.42
C GLY A 430 12.44 -28.77 -0.80
N GLU A 431 11.58 -29.30 0.07
CA GLU A 431 10.82 -30.53 -0.18
C GLU A 431 9.88 -30.36 -1.38
N ARG A 432 9.79 -31.40 -2.20
CA ARG A 432 8.90 -31.43 -3.37
C ARG A 432 7.83 -32.50 -3.19
N SER A 433 6.61 -32.16 -3.55
CA SER A 433 5.47 -33.07 -3.52
C SER A 433 4.55 -32.80 -4.71
N SER A 434 3.53 -33.64 -4.89
CA SER A 434 2.49 -33.41 -5.88
C SER A 434 1.16 -33.98 -5.41
N PHE A 435 0.06 -33.38 -5.82
CA PHE A 435 -1.28 -33.87 -5.52
C PHE A 435 -2.22 -33.70 -6.72
N MET A 436 -3.38 -34.38 -6.66
CA MET A 436 -4.52 -34.14 -7.53
C MET A 436 -5.73 -33.90 -6.64
N ARG A 437 -6.64 -33.01 -7.07
CA ARG A 437 -7.84 -32.57 -6.31
C ARG A 437 -7.53 -31.88 -4.97
N ASP A 438 -6.94 -32.57 -4.01
CA ASP A 438 -6.60 -32.03 -2.69
C ASP A 438 -5.40 -32.73 -2.02
N MET A 439 -4.82 -32.05 -1.02
CA MET A 439 -3.73 -32.56 -0.17
C MET A 439 -3.98 -32.13 1.28
N LYS A 440 -3.78 -33.07 2.22
CA LYS A 440 -3.78 -32.77 3.66
C LYS A 440 -2.41 -32.32 4.12
N LEU A 441 -2.36 -31.26 4.91
CA LEU A 441 -1.14 -30.67 5.46
C LEU A 441 -1.34 -30.36 6.94
N ARG A 442 -0.39 -30.78 7.77
CA ARG A 442 -0.31 -30.37 9.18
C ARG A 442 0.46 -29.06 9.24
N VAL A 443 -0.14 -28.00 9.78
CA VAL A 443 0.51 -26.70 9.97
C VAL A 443 0.63 -26.42 11.47
N ALA A 444 1.86 -26.20 11.95
CA ALA A 444 2.15 -25.94 13.35
C ALA A 444 1.53 -24.61 13.83
N PRO A 445 1.41 -24.38 15.15
CA PRO A 445 1.01 -23.08 15.69
C PRO A 445 1.85 -21.95 15.12
N ARG A 446 1.20 -20.84 14.76
CA ARG A 446 1.86 -19.63 14.24
C ARG A 446 2.73 -19.83 12.98
N GLU A 447 2.64 -20.99 12.33
CA GLU A 447 3.44 -21.33 11.15
C GLU A 447 2.79 -20.85 9.85
N THR A 448 3.63 -20.36 8.94
CA THR A 448 3.29 -20.16 7.52
C THR A 448 4.09 -21.12 6.66
N VAL A 449 3.42 -22.12 6.10
CA VAL A 449 4.03 -23.01 5.09
C VAL A 449 3.88 -22.36 3.72
N VAL A 450 4.98 -22.19 3.00
CA VAL A 450 5.00 -21.51 1.69
C VAL A 450 5.44 -22.48 0.59
N PHE A 451 4.64 -22.57 -0.47
CA PHE A 451 4.94 -23.37 -1.65
C PHE A 451 5.03 -22.52 -2.91
N ARG A 452 5.86 -22.96 -3.86
CA ARG A 452 5.66 -22.69 -5.28
C ARG A 452 4.91 -23.87 -5.90
N ALA A 453 3.85 -23.57 -6.64
CA ALA A 453 2.89 -24.52 -7.19
C ALA A 453 2.78 -24.40 -8.70
N ARG A 454 2.79 -25.53 -9.40
CA ARG A 454 2.64 -25.62 -10.86
C ARG A 454 1.57 -26.64 -11.21
N GLY A 455 0.62 -26.26 -12.05
CA GLY A 455 -0.46 -27.12 -12.52
C GLY A 455 -1.20 -26.52 -13.71
N ASP A 456 -2.13 -27.29 -14.26
CA ASP A 456 -2.97 -26.84 -15.37
C ASP A 456 -4.09 -25.93 -14.84
N ARG A 457 -4.26 -24.75 -15.46
CA ARG A 457 -5.26 -23.76 -15.07
C ARG A 457 -6.67 -24.20 -15.41
N THR A 458 -7.64 -23.81 -14.56
CA THR A 458 -9.06 -23.97 -14.87
C THR A 458 -9.47 -23.14 -16.08
N LEU A 459 -8.98 -21.89 -16.14
CA LEU A 459 -9.07 -21.04 -17.33
C LEU A 459 -7.85 -21.27 -18.22
N ALA A 460 -8.00 -22.09 -19.26
CA ALA A 460 -6.88 -22.55 -20.09
C ALA A 460 -6.36 -21.48 -21.08
N ASP A 461 -7.24 -20.61 -21.56
CA ASP A 461 -6.97 -19.60 -22.60
C ASP A 461 -6.78 -18.18 -22.04
N GLY A 462 -6.58 -18.01 -20.74
CA GLY A 462 -6.50 -16.68 -20.16
C GLY A 462 -6.22 -16.63 -18.67
N LEU A 463 -6.45 -15.46 -18.09
CA LEU A 463 -6.29 -15.18 -16.67
C LEU A 463 -7.46 -14.35 -16.14
N TYR A 464 -7.98 -14.71 -14.97
CA TYR A 464 -8.93 -13.87 -14.27
C TYR A 464 -8.24 -12.59 -13.80
N LEU A 465 -8.95 -11.47 -13.78
CA LEU A 465 -8.42 -10.21 -13.25
C LEU A 465 -8.00 -10.34 -11.78
N SER A 466 -8.70 -11.17 -11.00
CA SER A 466 -8.35 -11.47 -9.61
C SER A 466 -7.07 -12.28 -9.45
N GLU A 467 -6.57 -12.92 -10.52
CA GLU A 467 -5.25 -13.55 -10.53
C GLU A 467 -4.13 -12.58 -10.90
N GLN A 468 -4.46 -11.36 -11.35
CA GLN A 468 -3.52 -10.35 -11.84
C GLN A 468 -3.73 -8.99 -11.16
N PRO A 469 -3.81 -8.93 -9.81
CA PRO A 469 -4.11 -7.68 -9.13
C PRO A 469 -3.10 -6.55 -9.41
N GLY A 470 -1.83 -6.89 -9.70
CA GLY A 470 -0.80 -5.90 -10.07
C GLY A 470 -1.02 -5.22 -11.43
N MET A 471 -1.99 -5.70 -12.22
CA MET A 471 -2.39 -5.12 -13.50
C MET A 471 -3.69 -4.31 -13.41
N VAL A 472 -4.31 -4.26 -12.24
CA VAL A 472 -5.58 -3.58 -11.98
C VAL A 472 -5.35 -2.39 -11.05
N ASN A 473 -5.92 -1.24 -11.37
CA ASN A 473 -5.87 -0.03 -10.56
C ASN A 473 -7.28 0.53 -10.36
N PRO A 474 -7.79 0.58 -9.11
CA PRO A 474 -8.99 1.33 -8.77
C PRO A 474 -8.73 2.84 -8.88
N ALA A 475 -9.01 3.41 -10.05
CA ALA A 475 -8.84 4.84 -10.32
C ALA A 475 -9.88 5.70 -9.58
N ALA A 476 -11.09 5.17 -9.45
CA ALA A 476 -12.14 5.62 -8.56
C ALA A 476 -12.81 4.39 -7.94
N ASP A 477 -13.00 4.36 -6.62
CA ASP A 477 -13.43 3.16 -5.90
C ASP A 477 -14.88 3.23 -5.36
N GLY A 478 -15.63 4.28 -5.73
CA GLY A 478 -17.04 4.43 -5.36
C GLY A 478 -17.29 4.75 -3.88
N VAL A 479 -16.24 4.91 -3.08
CA VAL A 479 -16.33 5.20 -1.65
C VAL A 479 -16.61 6.69 -1.45
N VAL A 480 -17.88 7.02 -1.18
CA VAL A 480 -18.33 8.40 -0.95
C VAL A 480 -18.45 8.78 0.53
N GLN A 481 -18.53 7.78 1.42
CA GLN A 481 -18.56 7.97 2.86
C GLN A 481 -17.44 7.15 3.50
N PRO A 482 -16.65 7.74 4.42
CA PRO A 482 -15.71 6.99 5.23
C PRO A 482 -16.39 5.93 6.09
N GLU A 483 -16.07 4.67 5.85
CA GLU A 483 -16.46 3.55 6.70
C GLU A 483 -15.16 2.96 7.29
N PRO A 484 -15.06 2.61 8.60
CA PRO A 484 -13.84 2.01 9.20
C PRO A 484 -13.40 0.76 8.43
N ASP A 485 -12.16 0.25 8.46
CA ASP A 485 -11.80 -1.00 7.72
C ASP A 485 -12.14 -2.29 8.50
N PRO A 486 -12.51 -3.43 7.85
CA PRO A 486 -13.02 -4.60 8.56
C PRO A 486 -11.96 -5.01 9.58
N THR A 487 -12.29 -4.88 10.87
CA THR A 487 -11.30 -4.85 11.92
C THR A 487 -10.47 -6.13 11.91
N ILE A 488 -9.18 -6.00 11.57
CA ILE A 488 -8.07 -6.21 12.49
C ILE A 488 -8.53 -6.92 13.78
N TYR A 489 -8.32 -8.22 13.85
CA TYR A 489 -8.34 -9.09 15.04
C TYR A 489 -9.31 -8.73 16.21
N ARG A 490 -10.35 -9.56 16.42
CA ARG A 490 -11.03 -9.73 17.72
C ARG A 490 -10.81 -11.14 18.28
N SER A 491 -10.93 -11.29 19.60
CA SER A 491 -10.71 -12.53 20.36
C SER A 491 -11.53 -13.72 19.84
N ILE A 492 -10.87 -14.88 19.76
CA ILE A 492 -11.36 -16.18 19.26
C ILE A 492 -12.49 -16.74 20.18
N PRO A 493 -13.71 -16.99 19.69
CA PRO A 493 -14.59 -18.02 20.24
C PRO A 493 -14.45 -19.33 19.42
N ASN A 494 -14.79 -20.45 20.05
CA ASN A 494 -14.37 -21.82 19.69
C ASN A 494 -14.60 -22.28 18.23
N TRP A 495 -13.53 -22.87 17.66
CA TRP A 495 -13.38 -23.57 16.37
C TRP A 495 -14.52 -24.56 16.02
N ARG A 496 -15.09 -24.48 14.80
CA ARG A 496 -16.12 -25.40 14.29
C ARG A 496 -15.73 -26.14 12.98
N GLY A 497 -14.57 -25.87 12.40
CA GLY A 497 -13.96 -26.66 11.32
C GLY A 497 -13.98 -25.97 9.95
N THR A 498 -13.32 -26.58 8.95
CA THR A 498 -12.92 -25.93 7.68
C THR A 498 -13.82 -26.21 6.46
N ARG A 499 -15.02 -26.80 6.61
CA ARG A 499 -15.94 -27.02 5.48
C ARG A 499 -16.90 -25.83 5.30
N GLY A 500 -16.82 -25.14 4.16
CA GLY A 500 -17.68 -23.98 3.82
C GLY A 500 -16.93 -22.63 3.83
N ILE A 501 -17.67 -21.52 3.83
CA ILE A 501 -17.15 -20.14 3.78
C ILE A 501 -16.80 -19.53 5.16
N GLY A 502 -16.91 -20.32 6.24
CA GLY A 502 -16.67 -19.86 7.63
C GLY A 502 -17.76 -18.94 8.20
N GLU A 503 -17.60 -18.56 9.48
CA GLU A 503 -18.32 -17.42 10.07
C GLU A 503 -17.69 -16.13 9.58
N ARG A 504 -18.52 -15.20 9.09
CA ARG A 504 -18.03 -13.93 8.55
C ARG A 504 -18.01 -12.84 9.62
N PRO A 505 -16.93 -12.06 9.72
CA PRO A 505 -16.92 -10.87 10.56
C PRO A 505 -18.06 -9.93 10.15
N MET A 506 -18.78 -9.41 11.15
CA MET A 506 -19.68 -8.28 10.94
C MET A 506 -18.86 -6.99 10.83
N TYR A 507 -18.81 -6.50 9.59
CA TYR A 507 -18.77 -5.12 9.13
C TYR A 507 -18.33 -4.02 10.10
N ALA A 508 -17.18 -3.45 9.80
CA ALA A 508 -17.02 -2.02 9.60
C ALA A 508 -15.85 -1.90 8.62
N GLY A 509 -16.08 -1.74 7.30
CA GLY A 509 -15.05 -1.75 6.21
C GLY A 509 -15.09 -0.52 5.26
N TRP A 510 -13.98 0.10 4.79
CA TRP A 510 -13.99 1.23 3.83
C TRP A 510 -14.56 0.89 2.44
N GLY A 511 -15.06 -0.34 2.22
CA GLY A 511 -15.76 -0.73 1.01
C GLY A 511 -14.92 -0.65 -0.27
N GLY A 512 -13.62 -0.97 -0.22
CA GLY A 512 -12.75 -0.95 -1.39
C GLY A 512 -12.92 -2.14 -2.34
N ALA A 513 -12.38 -2.03 -3.56
CA ALA A 513 -12.37 -3.10 -4.54
C ALA A 513 -11.66 -4.35 -4.01
N MET A 514 -12.23 -5.54 -4.24
CA MET A 514 -11.69 -6.81 -3.80
C MET A 514 -11.63 -7.85 -4.93
N ALA A 515 -10.59 -8.69 -4.88
CA ALA A 515 -10.43 -9.85 -5.73
C ALA A 515 -11.24 -11.02 -5.15
N ASP A 516 -12.07 -11.66 -5.97
CA ASP A 516 -12.92 -12.84 -5.67
C ASP A 516 -13.99 -12.66 -4.58
N PHE A 517 -14.08 -11.47 -4.00
CA PHE A 517 -15.07 -11.10 -2.99
C PHE A 517 -15.64 -9.72 -3.28
N THR A 518 -16.83 -9.45 -2.77
CA THR A 518 -17.41 -8.10 -2.77
C THR A 518 -16.54 -7.17 -1.93
N PRO A 519 -16.66 -5.83 -2.04
CA PRO A 519 -16.06 -4.90 -1.09
C PRO A 519 -16.41 -5.22 0.37
N TYR A 520 -17.46 -6.05 0.53
CA TYR A 520 -17.98 -6.49 1.78
C TYR A 520 -17.53 -7.86 2.29
N ASN A 521 -16.47 -8.43 1.71
CA ASN A 521 -15.96 -9.75 2.06
C ASN A 521 -17.04 -10.85 1.99
N GLN A 522 -18.00 -10.69 1.08
CA GLN A 522 -18.99 -11.70 0.73
C GLN A 522 -18.60 -12.31 -0.63
N PRO A 523 -19.06 -13.52 -1.01
CA PRO A 523 -18.79 -14.06 -2.32
C PRO A 523 -19.50 -13.18 -3.33
N LEU A 524 -18.99 -13.19 -4.54
CA LEU A 524 -19.64 -12.54 -5.66
C LEU A 524 -20.90 -13.35 -5.99
N VAL A 525 -22.09 -12.80 -5.76
CA VAL A 525 -23.37 -13.45 -6.04
C VAL A 525 -24.28 -12.48 -6.78
N ILE A 526 -24.76 -12.87 -7.95
CA ILE A 526 -25.71 -12.07 -8.74
C ILE A 526 -26.95 -12.92 -8.99
N ALA A 527 -28.09 -12.51 -8.43
CA ALA A 527 -29.37 -13.20 -8.54
C ALA A 527 -29.28 -14.69 -8.17
N GLY A 528 -28.64 -14.98 -7.03
CA GLY A 528 -28.44 -16.34 -6.50
C GLY A 528 -27.33 -17.15 -7.17
N LYS A 529 -26.73 -16.68 -8.27
CA LYS A 529 -25.59 -17.35 -8.91
C LYS A 529 -24.27 -16.86 -8.32
N THR A 530 -23.52 -17.79 -7.73
CA THR A 530 -22.18 -17.53 -7.19
C THR A 530 -21.11 -17.57 -8.27
N TYR A 531 -20.15 -16.64 -8.18
CA TYR A 531 -18.94 -16.59 -8.99
C TYR A 531 -17.73 -16.81 -8.10
N GLY A 532 -16.95 -17.85 -8.39
CA GLY A 532 -15.72 -18.17 -7.64
C GLY A 532 -14.52 -17.32 -8.06
N SER A 533 -14.65 -16.53 -9.13
CA SER A 533 -13.64 -15.58 -9.56
C SER A 533 -14.26 -14.28 -10.02
N GLY A 534 -13.55 -13.17 -9.86
CA GLY A 534 -14.00 -11.86 -10.36
C GLY A 534 -13.49 -10.70 -9.51
N ILE A 535 -14.03 -9.51 -9.78
CA ILE A 535 -13.72 -8.31 -8.99
C ILE A 535 -15.03 -7.75 -8.43
N GLY A 536 -15.10 -7.63 -7.10
CA GLY A 536 -16.17 -6.90 -6.42
C GLY A 536 -15.78 -5.45 -6.21
N ILE A 537 -16.66 -4.52 -6.57
CA ILE A 537 -16.48 -3.07 -6.40
C ILE A 537 -17.76 -2.42 -5.91
N LEU A 538 -17.72 -1.14 -5.55
CA LEU A 538 -18.92 -0.35 -5.37
C LEU A 538 -19.36 0.26 -6.71
N ALA A 539 -20.65 0.55 -6.86
CA ALA A 539 -21.12 1.42 -7.92
C ALA A 539 -20.44 2.80 -7.83
N ASN A 540 -20.39 3.52 -8.94
CA ASN A 540 -19.59 4.74 -9.12
C ASN A 540 -18.08 4.50 -8.99
N SER A 541 -17.61 3.38 -9.54
CA SER A 541 -16.20 3.01 -9.61
C SER A 541 -15.70 2.96 -11.05
N ARG A 542 -14.39 3.21 -11.22
CA ARG A 542 -13.63 3.02 -12.45
C ARG A 542 -12.36 2.23 -12.13
N LEU A 543 -12.25 1.04 -12.69
CA LEU A 543 -11.00 0.26 -12.67
C LEU A 543 -10.26 0.46 -13.99
N GLU A 544 -8.94 0.63 -13.90
CA GLU A 544 -8.01 0.61 -15.02
C GLU A 544 -7.30 -0.75 -15.05
N VAL A 545 -7.25 -1.41 -16.21
CA VAL A 545 -6.66 -2.74 -16.36
C VAL A 545 -5.66 -2.73 -17.51
N ARG A 546 -4.39 -2.98 -17.22
CA ARG A 546 -3.35 -3.10 -18.25
C ARG A 546 -3.53 -4.40 -19.02
N ASN A 547 -3.58 -4.30 -20.35
CA ASN A 547 -3.67 -5.47 -21.22
C ASN A 547 -2.28 -5.89 -21.72
N ALA A 548 -1.78 -7.04 -21.24
CA ALA A 548 -0.49 -7.61 -21.65
C ALA A 548 -0.58 -8.46 -22.93
N GLY A 549 -1.28 -7.95 -23.96
CA GLY A 549 -1.38 -8.60 -25.27
C GLY A 549 -2.47 -9.66 -25.41
N PHE A 550 -3.47 -9.67 -24.52
CA PHE A 550 -4.66 -10.49 -24.67
C PHE A 550 -5.57 -9.93 -25.78
N ALA A 551 -6.37 -10.81 -26.39
CA ALA A 551 -7.21 -10.49 -27.54
C ALA A 551 -8.69 -10.33 -27.18
N ARG A 552 -9.16 -10.88 -26.05
CA ARG A 552 -10.56 -10.79 -25.64
C ARG A 552 -10.70 -10.49 -24.15
N PHE A 553 -11.68 -9.67 -23.81
CA PHE A 553 -12.16 -9.49 -22.44
C PHE A 553 -13.56 -10.10 -22.30
N ALA A 554 -13.86 -10.70 -21.16
CA ALA A 554 -15.20 -11.19 -20.81
C ALA A 554 -15.47 -11.09 -19.31
N ALA A 555 -16.72 -10.79 -18.93
CA ALA A 555 -17.22 -10.84 -17.57
C ALA A 555 -18.75 -11.05 -17.52
N GLN A 556 -19.25 -11.45 -16.35
CA GLN A 556 -20.66 -11.46 -15.98
C GLN A 556 -20.89 -10.35 -14.95
N VAL A 557 -21.61 -9.30 -15.32
CA VAL A 557 -21.80 -8.12 -14.48
C VAL A 557 -23.19 -8.04 -13.89
N GLY A 558 -23.31 -7.41 -12.72
CA GLY A 558 -24.60 -7.17 -12.08
C GLY A 558 -24.47 -6.52 -10.70
N VAL A 559 -25.60 -6.06 -10.18
CA VAL A 559 -25.71 -5.64 -8.77
C VAL A 559 -25.62 -6.88 -7.90
N ASP A 560 -24.71 -6.85 -6.94
CA ASP A 560 -24.44 -8.00 -6.10
C ASP A 560 -25.56 -8.21 -5.07
N ASP A 561 -25.84 -9.46 -4.70
CA ASP A 561 -26.88 -9.81 -3.73
C ASP A 561 -26.56 -9.29 -2.32
N SER A 562 -25.30 -8.94 -2.03
CA SER A 562 -24.89 -8.25 -0.80
C SER A 562 -25.33 -6.77 -0.74
N ALA A 563 -25.86 -6.20 -1.82
CA ALA A 563 -26.40 -4.85 -1.82
C ALA A 563 -27.61 -4.75 -0.89
N LEU A 564 -27.60 -3.78 0.03
CA LEU A 564 -28.73 -3.53 0.93
C LEU A 564 -29.89 -2.85 0.19
N ASP A 565 -29.57 -1.88 -0.68
CA ASP A 565 -30.54 -1.16 -1.51
C ASP A 565 -30.72 -1.88 -2.86
N GLY A 566 -31.95 -2.31 -3.15
CA GLY A 566 -32.30 -2.96 -4.42
C GLY A 566 -32.79 -2.00 -5.50
N ASP A 567 -33.06 -0.74 -5.15
CA ASP A 567 -33.76 0.24 -6.00
C ASP A 567 -32.82 1.20 -6.72
N GLN A 568 -31.50 1.10 -6.50
CA GLN A 568 -30.54 1.85 -7.30
C GLN A 568 -30.17 1.06 -8.55
N ALA A 569 -30.38 1.67 -9.71
CA ALA A 569 -29.99 1.08 -10.98
C ALA A 569 -28.53 1.42 -11.30
N VAL A 570 -27.77 0.41 -11.75
CA VAL A 570 -26.36 0.52 -12.12
C VAL A 570 -26.16 0.09 -13.58
N ARG A 571 -25.39 0.88 -14.33
CA ARG A 571 -24.94 0.55 -15.69
C ARG A 571 -23.45 0.21 -15.66
N PHE A 572 -23.08 -0.81 -16.41
CA PHE A 572 -21.68 -1.19 -16.61
C PHE A 572 -21.22 -0.74 -17.99
N PHE A 573 -19.98 -0.26 -18.06
CA PHE A 573 -19.34 0.15 -19.28
C PHE A 573 -17.94 -0.43 -19.35
N LEU A 574 -17.53 -0.80 -20.55
CA LEU A 574 -16.19 -1.22 -20.88
C LEU A 574 -15.63 -0.26 -21.92
N TYR A 575 -14.45 0.29 -21.64
CA TYR A 575 -13.70 1.11 -22.57
C TYR A 575 -12.34 0.47 -22.86
N GLY A 576 -11.79 0.75 -24.04
CA GLY A 576 -10.43 0.40 -24.44
C GLY A 576 -9.71 1.64 -24.97
N ASP A 577 -8.58 1.98 -24.35
CA ASP A 577 -7.79 3.17 -24.65
C ASP A 577 -8.66 4.46 -24.72
N GLY A 578 -9.62 4.57 -23.78
CA GLY A 578 -10.56 5.70 -23.69
C GLY A 578 -11.79 5.61 -24.59
N ARG A 579 -11.92 4.59 -25.45
CA ARG A 579 -13.03 4.44 -26.41
C ARG A 579 -14.05 3.41 -25.93
N PRO A 580 -15.36 3.65 -26.10
CA PRO A 580 -16.39 2.69 -25.67
C PRO A 580 -16.31 1.39 -26.47
N LEU A 581 -16.38 0.25 -25.78
CA LEU A 581 -16.39 -1.09 -26.36
C LEU A 581 -17.73 -1.81 -26.13
N ALA A 582 -18.26 -1.75 -24.91
CA ALA A 582 -19.51 -2.40 -24.55
C ALA A 582 -20.18 -1.72 -23.35
N SER A 583 -21.49 -1.92 -23.20
CA SER A 583 -22.24 -1.47 -22.03
C SER A 583 -23.47 -2.32 -21.78
N THR A 584 -24.05 -2.21 -20.59
CA THR A 584 -25.32 -2.85 -20.22
C THR A 584 -26.47 -1.84 -20.19
N PRO A 585 -27.73 -2.28 -20.36
CA PRO A 585 -28.88 -1.59 -19.77
C PRO A 585 -28.72 -1.42 -18.24
N PRO A 586 -29.55 -0.58 -17.59
CA PRO A 586 -29.57 -0.47 -16.14
C PRO A 586 -29.94 -1.80 -15.49
N MET A 587 -29.17 -2.20 -14.48
CA MET A 587 -29.36 -3.41 -13.71
C MET A 587 -29.67 -3.06 -12.26
N ARG A 588 -30.47 -3.91 -11.60
CA ARG A 588 -30.89 -3.78 -10.19
C ARG A 588 -30.60 -5.08 -9.47
N ARG A 589 -30.59 -5.07 -8.13
CA ARG A 589 -30.45 -6.29 -7.33
C ARG A 589 -31.54 -7.29 -7.71
N GLY A 590 -31.18 -8.56 -7.90
CA GLY A 590 -32.09 -9.63 -8.33
C GLY A 590 -32.30 -9.75 -9.85
N ALA A 591 -31.80 -8.80 -10.65
CA ALA A 591 -31.70 -9.01 -12.09
C ALA A 591 -30.62 -10.06 -12.40
N PRO A 592 -30.83 -10.96 -13.39
CA PRO A 592 -29.82 -11.91 -13.78
C PRO A 592 -28.55 -11.20 -14.28
N ALA A 593 -27.39 -11.82 -14.05
CA ALA A 593 -26.12 -11.29 -14.54
C ALA A 593 -26.14 -11.11 -16.06
N GLN A 594 -25.48 -10.06 -16.53
CA GLN A 594 -25.36 -9.75 -17.95
C GLN A 594 -23.93 -9.97 -18.42
N ALA A 595 -23.79 -10.64 -19.57
CA ALA A 595 -22.48 -10.80 -20.19
C ALA A 595 -22.00 -9.46 -20.78
N ILE A 596 -20.75 -9.12 -20.51
CA ILE A 596 -20.01 -8.05 -21.18
C ILE A 596 -18.73 -8.64 -21.75
N ALA A 597 -18.51 -8.46 -23.05
CA ALA A 597 -17.33 -9.00 -23.75
C ALA A 597 -16.94 -8.09 -24.91
N ALA A 598 -15.65 -8.07 -25.23
CA ALA A 598 -15.12 -7.28 -26.36
C ALA A 598 -13.83 -7.89 -26.92
N ASP A 599 -13.57 -7.62 -28.20
CA ASP A 599 -12.22 -7.74 -28.77
C ASP A 599 -11.37 -6.60 -28.21
N VAL A 600 -10.25 -6.97 -27.60
CA VAL A 600 -9.29 -6.06 -26.98
C VAL A 600 -7.90 -6.21 -27.59
N LYS A 601 -7.79 -6.87 -28.75
CA LYS A 601 -6.54 -7.03 -29.48
C LYS A 601 -5.96 -5.67 -29.84
N GLY A 602 -4.76 -5.40 -29.34
CA GLY A 602 -4.06 -4.13 -29.57
C GLY A 602 -4.49 -2.99 -28.63
N ILE A 603 -5.52 -3.18 -27.80
CA ILE A 603 -5.87 -2.25 -26.72
C ILE A 603 -4.83 -2.38 -25.61
N LYS A 604 -4.30 -1.27 -25.11
CA LYS A 604 -3.26 -1.28 -24.05
C LYS A 604 -3.85 -1.16 -22.65
N LEU A 605 -4.95 -0.42 -22.51
CA LEU A 605 -5.63 -0.18 -21.25
C LEU A 605 -7.13 -0.37 -21.42
N LEU A 606 -7.73 -1.19 -20.55
CA LEU A 606 -9.17 -1.26 -20.39
C LEU A 606 -9.61 -0.41 -19.20
N GLU A 607 -10.79 0.20 -19.32
CA GLU A 607 -11.45 0.87 -18.20
C GLU A 607 -12.82 0.22 -17.97
N LEU A 608 -13.00 -0.37 -16.79
CA LEU A 608 -14.23 -1.02 -16.34
C LEU A 608 -14.96 -0.05 -15.42
N VAL A 609 -16.12 0.45 -15.84
CA VAL A 609 -16.89 1.46 -15.10
C VAL A 609 -18.22 0.87 -14.68
N ALA A 610 -18.56 1.03 -13.39
CA ALA A 610 -19.91 0.81 -12.88
C ALA A 610 -20.47 2.16 -12.42
N ARG A 611 -21.58 2.61 -12.99
CA ARG A 611 -22.17 3.92 -12.71
C ARG A 611 -23.62 3.76 -12.26
N ALA A 612 -23.98 4.35 -11.14
CA ALA A 612 -25.37 4.43 -10.71
C ALA A 612 -26.06 5.67 -11.31
N ASP A 613 -27.38 5.60 -11.54
CA ASP A 613 -28.19 6.72 -12.07
C ASP A 613 -28.44 7.84 -10.99
N GLY A 614 -27.45 8.10 -10.13
CA GLY A 614 -27.45 9.08 -9.03
C GLY A 614 -26.69 8.57 -7.80
N VAL A 615 -26.44 9.44 -6.82
CA VAL A 615 -25.92 9.05 -5.49
C VAL A 615 -27.08 9.13 -4.50
N ARG A 616 -27.66 8.00 -4.12
CA ARG A 616 -28.71 7.90 -3.10
C ARG A 616 -28.45 6.70 -2.21
N GLY A 617 -28.70 6.83 -0.91
CA GLY A 617 -28.68 5.69 0.02
C GLY A 617 -27.28 5.12 0.30
N ASN A 618 -27.26 3.83 0.62
CA ASN A 618 -26.05 3.08 0.95
C ASN A 618 -25.21 2.84 -0.32
N ALA A 619 -23.90 2.61 -0.15
CA ALA A 619 -23.08 2.19 -1.26
C ALA A 619 -23.58 0.84 -1.82
N VAL A 620 -23.64 0.74 -3.15
CA VAL A 620 -24.17 -0.44 -3.83
C VAL A 620 -23.02 -1.32 -4.33
N PRO A 621 -22.78 -2.48 -3.71
CA PRO A 621 -21.79 -3.43 -4.20
C PRO A 621 -22.26 -4.03 -5.52
N VAL A 622 -21.31 -4.14 -6.44
CA VAL A 622 -21.51 -4.72 -7.76
C VAL A 622 -20.36 -5.65 -8.09
N SER A 623 -20.64 -6.63 -8.95
CA SER A 623 -19.72 -7.72 -9.23
C SER A 623 -19.40 -7.78 -10.71
N TRP A 624 -18.10 -7.86 -11.02
CA TRP A 624 -17.57 -8.29 -12.31
C TRP A 624 -17.18 -9.78 -12.19
N GLY A 625 -18.18 -10.66 -12.17
CA GLY A 625 -18.01 -12.11 -12.04
C GLY A 625 -17.29 -12.71 -13.25
N ASP A 626 -16.40 -13.65 -13.00
CA ASP A 626 -15.52 -14.31 -13.97
C ASP A 626 -14.77 -13.34 -14.90
N ALA A 627 -14.51 -12.10 -14.45
CA ALA A 627 -13.82 -11.10 -15.25
C ALA A 627 -12.42 -11.59 -15.65
N ALA A 628 -12.16 -11.71 -16.95
CA ALA A 628 -10.95 -12.33 -17.47
C ALA A 628 -10.45 -11.69 -18.77
N LEU A 629 -9.13 -11.77 -18.95
CA LEU A 629 -8.42 -11.50 -20.20
C LEU A 629 -8.03 -12.82 -20.86
N LEU A 630 -8.36 -12.98 -22.14
CA LEU A 630 -8.32 -14.22 -22.90
C LEU A 630 -7.49 -14.04 -24.19
N ARG A 631 -6.75 -15.08 -24.60
CA ARG A 631 -5.81 -15.06 -25.72
C ARG A 631 -6.46 -15.25 -27.08
#